data_AF-A0A7V7K170-F1
#
_entry.id   AF-A0A7V7K170-F1
#
_cell.length_a   1.000
_cell.length_b   1.000
_cell.length_c   1.000
_cell.angle_alpha   90.00
_cell.angle_beta   90.00
_cell.angle_gamma   90.00
#
_symmetry.space_group_name_H-M   'P 1'
#
loop_
_entity.id
_entity.type
_entity.pdbx_description
1 polymer ?
#
loop_
_entity_poly.entity_id
_entity_poly.type
_entity_poly.pdbx_seq_one_letter_code
_entity_poly.pdbx_strand_id
1 'polypeptide(L)'
;MKCIDYDKAELLQELTTLKVHIHHLETQNKKLAEQCACKENIEIALRERVKELNCLYEISKLIDIHKKSLDDFLLGVVNLLPVSWQYPDITCARILFKDNEYATPNFSNSKWKQMAPIKTDGKNIGRIEVYYLKNKPVIDEGPFLNEERLLINAIAKKIGITSERFSLDQQLKTEKNSLKKTNIALHEVLEKIQHEKKIMGLAIQDNVDKTIMPILDILEKGLSPDQKKVLSILRKNWEDIITPASGIENKKLKSLTPTELVICNMIKNGLNSKEIAQMRGICPDTVSRHREHIRKKLGLANNKINLTTYLNSTQ
;
A
#
# COMPACT_ATOMS: atom_id res chain seq x y z
N MET A 1 47.17 -40.83 87.23
CA MET A 1 46.18 -39.78 86.93
C MET A 1 46.97 -38.47 86.79
N LYS A 2 47.43 -38.14 85.58
CA LYS A 2 48.21 -36.90 85.35
C LYS A 2 47.21 -35.75 85.21
N CYS A 3 47.12 -34.90 86.23
CA CYS A 3 46.42 -33.62 86.13
C CYS A 3 47.16 -32.76 85.12
N ILE A 4 46.44 -32.31 84.10
CA ILE A 4 46.96 -31.34 83.14
C ILE A 4 46.80 -29.97 83.82
N ASP A 5 47.88 -29.46 84.40
CA ASP A 5 47.94 -28.06 84.84
C ASP A 5 48.04 -27.19 83.58
N TYR A 6 46.90 -26.77 83.06
CA TYR A 6 46.88 -25.72 82.05
C TYR A 6 47.33 -24.40 82.70
N ASP A 7 48.34 -23.76 82.12
CA ASP A 7 48.74 -22.41 82.54
C ASP A 7 47.57 -21.45 82.27
N LYS A 8 47.19 -20.68 83.29
CA LYS A 8 46.13 -19.66 83.21
C LYS A 8 46.38 -18.70 82.04
N ALA A 9 47.64 -18.44 81.71
CA ALA A 9 48.03 -17.62 80.56
C ALA A 9 47.64 -18.26 79.21
N GLU A 10 47.81 -19.57 79.07
CA GLU A 10 47.49 -20.33 77.85
C GLU A 10 45.98 -20.38 77.62
N LEU A 11 45.19 -20.64 78.68
CA LEU A 11 43.72 -20.59 78.63
C LEU A 11 43.20 -19.18 78.28
N LEU A 12 43.84 -18.12 78.78
CA LEU A 12 43.48 -16.74 78.43
C LEU A 12 43.80 -16.44 76.96
N GLN A 13 44.91 -16.94 76.44
CA GLN A 13 45.29 -16.77 75.03
C GLN A 13 44.33 -17.51 74.10
N GLU A 14 43.96 -18.76 74.42
CA GLU A 14 42.94 -19.50 73.66
C GLU A 14 41.58 -18.78 73.69
N LEU A 15 41.16 -18.28 74.86
CA LEU A 15 39.88 -17.60 75.03
C LEU A 15 39.84 -16.26 74.26
N THR A 16 40.96 -15.53 74.18
CA THR A 16 41.06 -14.34 73.31
C THR A 16 41.02 -14.70 71.82
N THR A 17 41.69 -15.78 71.42
CA THR A 17 41.70 -16.26 70.04
C THR A 17 40.30 -16.70 69.60
N LEU A 18 39.58 -17.44 70.45
CA LEU A 18 38.20 -17.87 70.24
C LEU A 18 37.24 -16.67 70.12
N LYS A 19 37.38 -15.65 70.97
CA LYS A 19 36.57 -14.42 70.87
C LYS A 19 36.74 -13.70 69.53
N VAL A 20 37.98 -13.61 69.04
CA VAL A 20 38.28 -13.03 67.72
C VAL A 20 37.65 -13.87 66.61
N HIS A 21 37.72 -15.19 66.71
CA HIS A 21 37.11 -16.09 65.72
C HIS A 21 35.58 -15.98 65.71
N ILE A 22 34.93 -15.93 66.87
CA ILE A 22 33.47 -15.72 66.99
C ILE A 22 33.08 -14.39 66.34
N HIS A 23 33.79 -13.30 66.63
CA HIS A 23 33.51 -12.00 66.04
C HIS A 23 33.69 -12.00 64.51
N HIS A 24 34.68 -12.74 64.00
CA HIS A 24 34.87 -12.92 62.56
C HIS A 24 33.70 -13.67 61.91
N LEU A 25 33.25 -14.77 62.52
CA LEU A 25 32.11 -15.55 62.05
C LEU A 25 30.80 -14.75 62.08
N GLU A 26 30.55 -13.97 63.13
CA GLU A 26 29.39 -13.07 63.20
C GLU A 26 29.40 -12.04 62.05
N THR A 27 30.57 -11.48 61.75
CA THR A 27 30.73 -10.52 60.65
C THR A 27 30.51 -11.18 59.29
N GLN A 28 31.00 -12.41 59.08
CA GLN A 28 30.75 -13.19 57.86
C GLN A 28 29.26 -13.55 57.71
N ASN A 29 28.60 -13.98 58.77
CA ASN A 29 27.17 -14.29 58.77
C ASN A 29 26.32 -13.08 58.41
N LYS A 30 26.67 -11.89 58.93
CA LYS A 30 26.00 -10.64 58.56
C LYS A 30 26.15 -10.33 57.06
N LYS A 31 27.37 -10.45 56.51
CA LYS A 31 27.62 -10.26 55.07
C LYS A 31 26.86 -11.27 54.21
N LEU A 32 26.80 -12.54 54.62
CA LEU A 32 26.04 -13.58 53.92
C LEU A 32 24.54 -13.28 53.92
N ALA A 33 23.98 -12.81 55.05
CA ALA A 33 22.58 -12.42 55.12
C ALA A 33 22.26 -11.23 54.19
N GLU A 34 23.12 -10.22 54.16
CA GLU A 34 23.00 -9.07 53.24
C GLU A 34 23.08 -9.50 51.77
N GLN A 35 23.99 -10.42 51.44
CA GLN A 35 24.11 -10.99 50.09
C GLN A 35 22.88 -11.83 49.68
N CYS A 36 22.35 -12.65 50.59
CA CYS A 36 21.14 -13.44 50.34
C CYS A 36 19.94 -12.53 50.06
N ALA A 37 19.73 -11.48 50.86
CA ALA A 37 18.65 -10.52 50.65
C ALA A 37 18.80 -9.76 49.31
N CYS A 38 20.03 -9.37 48.96
CA CYS A 38 20.31 -8.74 47.66
C CYS A 38 19.98 -9.67 46.49
N LYS A 39 20.37 -10.94 46.59
CA LYS A 39 20.09 -11.95 45.56
C LYS A 39 18.58 -12.19 45.40
N GLU A 40 17.85 -12.28 46.49
CA GLU A 40 16.39 -12.48 46.48
C GLU A 40 15.66 -11.31 45.79
N ASN A 41 16.07 -10.06 46.06
CA ASN A 41 15.53 -8.89 45.38
C ASN A 41 15.78 -8.91 43.86
N ILE A 42 16.97 -9.36 43.44
CA ILE A 42 17.30 -9.50 42.02
C ILE A 42 16.45 -10.59 41.37
N GLU A 43 16.27 -11.73 42.02
CA GLU A 43 15.42 -12.82 41.50
C GLU A 43 13.97 -12.40 41.33
N ILE A 44 13.42 -11.62 42.27
CA ILE A 44 12.07 -11.05 42.18
C ILE A 44 11.98 -10.09 40.97
N ALA A 45 12.92 -9.16 40.85
CA ALA A 45 12.94 -8.21 39.73
C ALA A 45 13.06 -8.92 38.36
N LEU A 46 13.89 -9.96 38.28
CA LEU A 46 14.01 -10.79 37.08
C LEU A 46 12.70 -11.51 36.75
N ARG A 47 12.02 -12.06 37.75
CA ARG A 47 10.74 -12.75 37.56
C ARG A 47 9.68 -11.82 36.99
N GLU A 48 9.56 -10.60 37.51
CA GLU A 48 8.59 -9.62 37.00
C GLU A 48 8.95 -9.17 35.58
N ARG A 49 10.23 -9.03 35.25
CA ARG A 49 10.68 -8.75 33.86
C ARG A 49 10.36 -9.88 32.89
N VAL A 50 10.53 -11.13 33.29
CA VAL A 50 10.17 -12.29 32.45
C VAL A 50 8.66 -12.30 32.18
N LYS A 51 7.82 -11.98 33.17
CA LYS A 51 6.37 -11.85 32.97
C LYS A 51 6.02 -10.74 31.97
N GLU A 52 6.62 -9.56 32.13
CA GLU A 52 6.41 -8.42 31.24
C GLU A 52 6.76 -8.79 29.78
N LEU A 53 7.94 -9.37 29.57
CA LEU A 53 8.41 -9.78 28.24
C LEU A 53 7.52 -10.87 27.63
N ASN A 54 7.11 -11.87 28.42
CA ASN A 54 6.21 -12.92 27.94
C ASN A 54 4.85 -12.34 27.53
N CYS A 55 4.30 -11.41 28.32
CA CYS A 55 3.04 -10.74 27.98
C CYS A 55 3.14 -10.00 26.65
N LEU A 56 4.16 -9.14 26.50
CA LEU A 56 4.36 -8.35 25.28
C LEU A 56 4.63 -9.24 24.06
N TYR A 57 5.37 -10.34 24.24
CA TYR A 57 5.63 -11.33 23.20
C TYR A 57 4.35 -12.03 22.74
N GLU A 58 3.54 -12.55 23.67
CA GLU A 58 2.27 -13.21 23.34
C GLU A 58 1.29 -12.24 22.67
N ILE A 59 1.24 -10.97 23.09
CA ILE A 59 0.47 -9.93 22.38
C ILE A 59 0.99 -9.76 20.95
N SER A 60 2.31 -9.72 20.75
CA SER A 60 2.89 -9.64 19.41
C SER A 60 2.47 -10.82 18.54
N LYS A 61 2.43 -12.02 19.10
CA LYS A 61 1.99 -13.24 18.41
C LYS A 61 0.49 -13.22 18.09
N LEU A 62 -0.35 -12.69 18.98
CA LEU A 62 -1.78 -12.51 18.74
C LEU A 62 -2.05 -11.57 17.55
N ILE A 63 -1.24 -10.52 17.37
CA ILE A 63 -1.32 -9.63 16.19
C ILE A 63 -1.11 -10.43 14.91
N ASP A 64 -0.19 -11.38 14.91
CA ASP A 64 0.13 -12.18 13.73
C ASP A 64 -0.92 -13.26 13.43
N ILE A 65 -1.53 -13.85 14.46
CA ILE A 65 -2.58 -14.85 14.31
C ILE A 65 -3.89 -14.20 13.82
N HIS A 66 -4.27 -13.06 14.42
CA HIS A 66 -5.58 -12.44 14.21
C HIS A 66 -5.58 -11.31 13.18
N LYS A 67 -4.70 -11.34 12.17
CA LYS A 67 -4.51 -10.30 11.12
C LYS A 67 -5.78 -9.80 10.41
N LYS A 68 -6.91 -10.50 10.55
CA LYS A 68 -8.17 -10.16 9.88
C LYS A 68 -9.28 -9.71 10.83
N SER A 69 -9.11 -9.85 12.14
CA SER A 69 -10.17 -9.60 13.12
C SER A 69 -9.60 -8.86 14.32
N LEU A 70 -9.95 -7.57 14.42
CA LEU A 70 -9.61 -6.75 15.58
C LEU A 70 -10.28 -7.31 16.84
N ASP A 71 -11.49 -7.84 16.71
CA ASP A 71 -12.27 -8.40 17.81
C ASP A 71 -11.58 -9.62 18.44
N ASP A 72 -11.10 -10.55 17.62
CA ASP A 72 -10.39 -11.74 18.11
C ASP A 72 -9.06 -11.35 18.76
N PHE A 73 -8.37 -10.36 18.21
CA PHE A 73 -7.15 -9.81 18.81
C PHE A 73 -7.44 -9.21 20.19
N LEU A 74 -8.46 -8.34 20.32
CA LEU A 74 -8.82 -7.71 21.59
C LEU A 74 -9.26 -8.74 22.63
N LEU A 75 -10.05 -9.74 22.23
CA LEU A 75 -10.44 -10.85 23.11
C LEU A 75 -9.23 -11.67 23.56
N GLY A 76 -8.29 -11.96 22.66
CA GLY A 76 -7.04 -12.64 22.99
C GLY A 76 -6.20 -11.86 24.01
N VAL A 77 -6.10 -10.53 23.85
CA VAL A 77 -5.37 -9.67 24.80
C VAL A 77 -6.04 -9.70 26.17
N VAL A 78 -7.36 -9.56 26.24
CA VAL A 78 -8.11 -9.59 27.52
C VAL A 78 -7.84 -10.86 28.30
N ASN A 79 -7.82 -12.02 27.63
CA ASN A 79 -7.58 -13.31 28.27
C ASN A 79 -6.13 -13.53 28.72
N LEU A 80 -5.18 -12.77 28.16
CA LEU A 80 -3.76 -12.83 28.52
C LEU A 80 -3.39 -11.93 29.72
N LEU A 81 -4.18 -10.90 29.99
CA LEU A 81 -3.90 -9.96 31.08
C LEU A 81 -3.80 -10.66 32.46
N PRO A 82 -4.73 -11.55 32.87
CA PRO A 82 -4.68 -12.18 34.20
C PRO A 82 -3.35 -12.86 34.53
N VAL A 83 -2.78 -13.62 33.58
CA VAL A 83 -1.52 -14.38 33.81
C VAL A 83 -0.30 -13.48 33.93
N SER A 84 -0.41 -12.21 33.53
CA SER A 84 0.69 -11.25 33.53
C SER A 84 0.72 -10.37 34.79
N TRP A 85 -0.28 -10.49 35.67
CA TRP A 85 -0.39 -9.76 36.93
C TRP A 85 0.11 -10.60 38.12
N GLN A 86 0.32 -9.96 39.26
CA GLN A 86 0.88 -10.55 40.49
C GLN A 86 0.00 -11.69 41.04
N TYR A 87 -1.33 -11.56 40.91
CA TYR A 87 -2.29 -12.54 41.45
C TYR A 87 -3.26 -13.09 40.38
N PRO A 88 -2.79 -13.90 39.42
CA PRO A 88 -3.59 -14.34 38.27
C PRO A 88 -4.96 -14.94 38.60
N ASP A 89 -5.04 -15.74 39.66
CA ASP A 89 -6.26 -16.48 40.05
C ASP A 89 -7.42 -15.58 40.47
N ILE A 90 -7.13 -14.33 40.85
CA ILE A 90 -8.12 -13.34 41.27
C ILE A 90 -8.15 -12.14 40.34
N THR A 91 -7.41 -12.18 39.22
CA THR A 91 -7.40 -11.11 38.23
C THR A 91 -8.53 -11.34 37.22
N CYS A 92 -9.26 -10.28 36.91
CA CYS A 92 -10.12 -10.24 35.72
C CYS A 92 -9.87 -8.94 34.96
N ALA A 93 -10.11 -8.96 33.66
CA ALA A 93 -9.82 -7.84 32.79
C ALA A 93 -10.97 -7.52 31.84
N ARG A 94 -11.02 -6.27 31.43
CA ARG A 94 -11.98 -5.77 30.45
C ARG A 94 -11.32 -4.74 29.54
N ILE A 95 -11.65 -4.81 28.25
CA ILE A 95 -11.37 -3.76 27.28
C ILE A 95 -12.70 -3.23 26.76
N LEU A 96 -12.83 -1.91 26.84
CA LEU A 96 -13.90 -1.18 26.18
C LEU A 96 -13.28 -0.47 24.98
N PHE A 97 -13.72 -0.83 23.78
CA PHE A 97 -13.14 -0.31 22.54
C PHE A 97 -14.27 0.11 21.60
N LYS A 98 -14.35 1.42 21.33
CA LYS A 98 -15.52 2.04 20.67
C LYS A 98 -16.81 1.64 21.39
N ASP A 99 -17.72 0.95 20.70
CA ASP A 99 -19.02 0.51 21.21
C ASP A 99 -19.02 -0.94 21.73
N ASN A 100 -17.88 -1.62 21.67
CA ASN A 100 -17.76 -3.04 22.02
C ASN A 100 -17.06 -3.25 23.38
N GLU A 101 -17.50 -4.28 24.08
CA GLU A 101 -16.93 -4.75 25.35
C GLU A 101 -16.33 -6.15 25.19
N TYR A 102 -15.08 -6.31 25.63
CA TYR A 102 -14.35 -7.58 25.65
C TYR A 102 -13.92 -7.83 27.08
N ALA A 103 -14.36 -8.92 27.70
CA ALA A 103 -14.11 -9.19 29.12
C ALA A 103 -13.67 -10.64 29.33
N THR A 104 -12.91 -10.89 30.41
CA THR A 104 -12.58 -12.25 30.82
C THR A 104 -13.84 -12.97 31.32
N PRO A 105 -13.93 -14.31 31.21
CA PRO A 105 -15.14 -15.04 31.64
C PRO A 105 -15.52 -14.84 33.12
N ASN A 106 -14.53 -14.59 33.98
CA ASN A 106 -14.71 -14.36 35.42
C ASN A 106 -14.90 -12.87 35.79
N PHE A 107 -15.23 -12.01 34.82
CA PHE A 107 -15.26 -10.57 35.03
C PHE A 107 -16.27 -10.13 36.09
N SER A 108 -15.80 -9.33 37.04
CA SER A 108 -16.64 -8.64 38.01
C SER A 108 -15.97 -7.35 38.47
N ASN A 109 -16.78 -6.30 38.66
CA ASN A 109 -16.27 -5.01 39.14
C ASN A 109 -15.86 -5.13 40.61
N SER A 110 -14.70 -4.57 40.94
CA SER A 110 -14.23 -4.43 42.31
C SER A 110 -13.67 -3.03 42.56
N LYS A 111 -13.37 -2.73 43.84
CA LYS A 111 -12.72 -1.48 44.23
C LYS A 111 -11.23 -1.44 43.84
N TRP A 112 -10.62 -2.60 43.65
CA TRP A 112 -9.20 -2.74 43.35
C TRP A 112 -9.01 -2.85 41.84
N LYS A 113 -8.74 -1.71 41.19
CA LYS A 113 -8.63 -1.66 39.74
C LYS A 113 -7.48 -0.78 39.24
N GLN A 114 -6.93 -1.16 38.10
CA GLN A 114 -6.10 -0.32 37.25
C GLN A 114 -6.80 -0.07 35.93
N MET A 115 -6.53 1.09 35.34
CA MET A 115 -7.13 1.50 34.06
C MET A 115 -6.16 2.29 33.22
N ALA A 116 -6.11 2.01 31.92
CA ALA A 116 -5.33 2.77 30.95
C ALA A 116 -6.17 3.14 29.72
N PRO A 117 -6.12 4.41 29.25
CA PRO A 117 -6.84 4.82 28.04
C PRO A 117 -6.15 4.29 26.78
N ILE A 118 -6.94 3.81 25.83
CA ILE A 118 -6.48 3.43 24.49
C ILE A 118 -6.61 4.65 23.59
N LYS A 119 -5.49 5.11 23.02
CA LYS A 119 -5.45 6.32 22.20
C LYS A 119 -4.91 6.02 20.80
N THR A 120 -5.51 6.66 19.80
CA THR A 120 -5.02 6.73 18.41
C THR A 120 -5.06 8.20 17.98
N ASP A 121 -3.96 8.72 17.42
CA ASP A 121 -3.79 10.15 17.08
C ASP A 121 -4.20 11.12 18.21
N GLY A 122 -3.88 10.77 19.45
CA GLY A 122 -4.24 11.55 20.64
C GLY A 122 -5.71 11.49 21.05
N LYS A 123 -6.60 10.92 20.23
CA LYS A 123 -8.01 10.71 20.56
C LYS A 123 -8.19 9.46 21.40
N ASN A 124 -9.00 9.56 22.44
CA ASN A 124 -9.37 8.42 23.27
C ASN A 124 -10.44 7.59 22.54
N ILE A 125 -10.13 6.33 22.23
CA ILE A 125 -11.01 5.40 21.51
C ILE A 125 -11.44 4.21 22.35
N GLY A 126 -10.99 4.13 23.60
CA GLY A 126 -11.29 3.02 24.48
C GLY A 126 -10.48 3.04 25.77
N ARG A 127 -10.60 1.98 26.56
CA ARG A 127 -9.81 1.79 27.77
C ARG A 127 -9.64 0.31 28.09
N ILE A 128 -8.50 0.00 28.71
CA ILE A 128 -8.23 -1.29 29.33
C ILE A 128 -8.43 -1.13 30.83
N GLU A 129 -9.07 -2.10 31.45
CA GLU A 129 -9.31 -2.18 32.88
C GLU A 129 -8.90 -3.55 33.40
N VAL A 130 -8.20 -3.57 34.53
CA VAL A 130 -7.81 -4.81 35.24
C VAL A 130 -8.24 -4.69 36.69
N TYR A 131 -8.81 -5.76 37.23
CA TYR A 131 -9.37 -5.81 38.58
C TYR A 131 -8.80 -6.99 39.35
N TYR A 132 -8.61 -6.81 40.67
CA TYR A 132 -8.51 -7.93 41.60
C TYR A 132 -9.85 -8.17 42.28
N LEU A 133 -10.29 -9.43 42.35
CA LEU A 133 -11.59 -9.82 42.92
C LEU A 133 -11.55 -9.93 44.46
N LYS A 134 -10.37 -9.96 45.06
CA LYS A 134 -10.16 -10.09 46.51
C LYS A 134 -9.20 -9.02 47.01
N ASN A 135 -9.36 -8.63 48.27
CA ASN A 135 -8.46 -7.69 48.92
C ASN A 135 -7.02 -8.26 49.01
N LYS A 136 -6.04 -7.40 48.83
CA LYS A 136 -4.60 -7.71 48.91
C LYS A 136 -3.85 -6.56 49.58
N PRO A 137 -2.65 -6.81 50.13
CA PRO A 137 -1.82 -5.76 50.73
C PRO A 137 -1.58 -4.61 49.75
N VAL A 138 -1.53 -3.38 50.25
CA VAL A 138 -1.18 -2.22 49.44
C VAL A 138 0.33 -2.23 49.17
N ILE A 139 0.71 -2.02 47.92
CA ILE A 139 2.09 -2.01 47.45
C ILE A 139 2.41 -0.63 46.85
N ASP A 140 2.13 -0.40 45.57
CA ASP A 140 2.38 0.90 44.92
C ASP A 140 1.07 1.64 44.60
N GLU A 141 0.20 1.03 43.80
CA GLU A 141 -1.09 1.61 43.42
C GLU A 141 -2.23 0.76 43.98
N GLY A 142 -2.53 0.93 45.26
CA GLY A 142 -3.36 -0.06 45.96
C GLY A 142 -2.64 -1.41 45.95
N PRO A 143 -3.28 -2.54 45.59
CA PRO A 143 -2.63 -3.85 45.58
C PRO A 143 -1.76 -4.13 44.36
N PHE A 144 -1.54 -3.16 43.47
CA PHE A 144 -0.82 -3.34 42.21
C PHE A 144 0.61 -2.79 42.26
N LEU A 145 1.48 -3.35 41.41
CA LEU A 145 2.88 -2.96 41.23
C LEU A 145 3.03 -1.81 40.22
N ASN A 146 4.09 -1.02 40.35
CA ASN A 146 4.45 -0.02 39.34
C ASN A 146 4.74 -0.64 37.97
N GLU A 147 5.32 -1.84 37.94
CA GLU A 147 5.57 -2.60 36.71
C GLU A 147 4.26 -2.95 36.00
N GLU A 148 3.20 -3.32 36.73
CA GLU A 148 1.87 -3.60 36.18
C GLU A 148 1.24 -2.34 35.58
N ARG A 149 1.43 -1.20 36.24
CA ARG A 149 1.02 0.11 35.72
C ARG A 149 1.74 0.45 34.41
N LEU A 150 3.04 0.19 34.32
CA LEU A 150 3.80 0.36 33.08
C LEU A 150 3.32 -0.61 31.99
N LEU A 151 3.05 -1.86 32.36
CA LEU A 151 2.57 -2.90 31.44
C LEU A 151 1.21 -2.56 30.85
N ILE A 152 0.19 -2.21 31.65
CA ILE A 152 -1.14 -1.86 31.13
C ILE A 152 -1.10 -0.65 30.19
N ASN A 153 -0.22 0.33 30.48
CA ASN A 153 -0.01 1.49 29.60
C ASN A 153 0.65 1.09 28.28
N ALA A 154 1.67 0.22 28.32
CA ALA A 154 2.34 -0.30 27.13
C ALA A 154 1.37 -1.10 26.25
N ILE A 155 0.51 -1.93 26.86
CA ILE A 155 -0.52 -2.70 26.18
C ILE A 155 -1.56 -1.76 25.56
N ALA A 156 -2.07 -0.78 26.29
CA ALA A 156 -3.03 0.20 25.76
C ALA A 156 -2.48 0.96 24.54
N LYS A 157 -1.21 1.37 24.60
CA LYS A 157 -0.52 1.97 23.45
C LYS A 157 -0.41 0.99 22.28
N LYS A 158 -0.04 -0.26 22.54
CA LYS A 158 0.09 -1.29 21.49
C LYS A 158 -1.25 -1.56 20.81
N ILE A 159 -2.35 -1.65 21.57
CA ILE A 159 -3.69 -1.82 21.02
C ILE A 159 -4.07 -0.63 20.13
N GLY A 160 -3.80 0.61 20.56
CA GLY A 160 -4.06 1.80 19.75
C GLY A 160 -3.40 1.73 18.39
N ILE A 161 -2.08 1.47 18.35
CA ILE A 161 -1.29 1.34 17.11
C ILE A 161 -1.81 0.19 16.25
N THR A 162 -2.06 -0.97 16.85
CA THR A 162 -2.55 -2.14 16.12
C THR A 162 -3.93 -1.88 15.50
N SER A 163 -4.84 -1.23 16.23
CA SER A 163 -6.20 -0.94 15.74
C SER A 163 -6.23 0.03 14.55
N GLU A 164 -5.31 0.99 14.54
CA GLU A 164 -5.11 1.91 13.41
C GLU A 164 -4.66 1.14 12.18
N ARG A 165 -3.67 0.25 12.35
CA ARG A 165 -3.19 -0.63 11.27
C ARG A 165 -4.31 -1.47 10.67
N PHE A 166 -5.17 -2.08 11.50
CA PHE A 166 -6.33 -2.84 11.02
C PHE A 166 -7.28 -1.98 10.18
N SER A 167 -7.51 -0.73 10.58
CA SER A 167 -8.39 0.20 9.87
C SER A 167 -7.80 0.59 8.51
N LEU A 168 -6.50 0.86 8.45
CA LEU A 168 -5.77 1.15 7.21
C LEU A 168 -5.79 -0.04 6.24
N ASP A 169 -5.53 -1.25 6.73
CA ASP A 169 -5.53 -2.46 5.91
C ASP A 169 -6.93 -2.74 5.30
N GLN A 170 -8.01 -2.48 6.05
CA GLN A 170 -9.37 -2.57 5.54
C GLN A 170 -9.65 -1.53 4.45
N GLN A 171 -9.28 -0.27 4.67
CA GLN A 171 -9.46 0.80 3.67
C GLN A 171 -8.73 0.47 2.37
N LEU A 172 -7.45 0.11 2.44
CA LEU A 172 -6.66 -0.29 1.28
C LEU A 172 -7.30 -1.44 0.51
N LYS A 173 -7.86 -2.44 1.22
CA LYS A 173 -8.56 -3.56 0.59
C LYS A 173 -9.84 -3.10 -0.13
N THR A 174 -10.61 -2.20 0.47
CA THR A 174 -11.82 -1.66 -0.16
C THR A 174 -11.51 -0.82 -1.40
N GLU A 175 -10.51 0.06 -1.33
CA GLU A 175 -10.07 0.86 -2.47
C GLU A 175 -9.56 -0.02 -3.62
N LYS A 176 -8.71 -1.01 -3.30
CA LYS A 176 -8.21 -1.97 -4.29
C LYS A 176 -9.34 -2.73 -4.98
N ASN A 177 -10.37 -3.12 -4.24
CA ASN A 177 -11.54 -3.78 -4.81
C ASN A 177 -12.38 -2.83 -5.66
N SER A 178 -12.53 -1.56 -5.26
CA SER A 178 -13.19 -0.52 -6.05
C SER A 178 -12.46 -0.29 -7.38
N LEU A 179 -11.15 -0.07 -7.34
CA LEU A 179 -10.28 0.09 -8.50
C LEU A 179 -10.35 -1.09 -9.47
N LYS A 180 -10.39 -2.32 -8.95
CA LYS A 180 -10.59 -3.50 -9.78
C LYS A 180 -11.94 -3.49 -10.50
N LYS A 181 -13.02 -3.14 -9.79
CA LYS A 181 -14.36 -3.03 -10.39
C LYS A 181 -14.41 -1.95 -11.46
N THR A 182 -13.84 -0.77 -11.21
CA THR A 182 -13.80 0.30 -12.20
C THR A 182 -13.00 -0.08 -13.44
N ASN A 183 -11.87 -0.77 -13.28
CA ASN A 183 -11.09 -1.25 -14.42
C ASN A 183 -11.86 -2.27 -15.28
N ILE A 184 -12.60 -3.19 -14.66
CA ILE A 184 -13.45 -4.14 -15.40
C ILE A 184 -14.52 -3.38 -16.20
N ALA A 185 -15.24 -2.46 -15.57
CA ALA A 185 -16.27 -1.66 -16.24
C ALA A 185 -15.69 -0.81 -17.40
N LEU A 186 -14.49 -0.25 -17.23
CA LEU A 186 -13.80 0.49 -18.30
C LEU A 186 -13.45 -0.42 -19.48
N HIS A 187 -12.93 -1.62 -19.22
CA HIS A 187 -12.64 -2.58 -20.29
C HIS A 187 -13.92 -2.98 -21.05
N GLU A 188 -15.03 -3.22 -20.37
CA GLU A 188 -16.32 -3.53 -21.00
C GLU A 188 -16.83 -2.39 -21.88
N VAL A 189 -16.72 -1.14 -21.40
CA VAL A 189 -17.09 0.04 -22.19
C VAL A 189 -16.19 0.20 -23.42
N LEU A 190 -14.88 -0.03 -23.29
CA LEU A 190 -13.95 0.05 -24.41
C LEU A 190 -14.25 -1.00 -25.48
N GLU A 191 -14.51 -2.25 -25.08
CA GLU A 191 -14.91 -3.32 -26.00
C GLU A 191 -16.20 -2.96 -26.74
N LYS A 192 -17.19 -2.42 -26.03
CA LYS A 192 -18.45 -1.96 -26.64
C LYS A 192 -18.21 -0.86 -27.68
N ILE A 193 -17.42 0.17 -27.35
CA ILE A 193 -17.10 1.26 -28.28
C ILE A 193 -16.37 0.73 -29.52
N GLN A 194 -15.40 -0.17 -29.35
CA GLN A 194 -14.68 -0.77 -30.48
C GLN A 194 -15.60 -1.57 -31.39
N HIS A 195 -16.50 -2.35 -30.81
CA HIS A 195 -17.49 -3.14 -31.53
C HIS A 195 -18.47 -2.24 -32.31
N GLU A 196 -19.02 -1.21 -31.66
CA GLU A 196 -19.93 -0.24 -32.31
C GLU A 196 -19.22 0.50 -33.45
N LYS A 197 -17.97 0.92 -33.26
CA LYS A 197 -17.18 1.57 -34.32
C LYS A 197 -16.97 0.65 -35.52
N LYS A 198 -16.72 -0.64 -35.29
CA LYS A 198 -16.58 -1.64 -36.36
C LYS A 198 -17.87 -1.83 -37.14
N ILE A 199 -19.02 -1.92 -36.46
CA ILE A 199 -20.33 -2.02 -37.11
C ILE A 199 -20.61 -0.77 -37.95
N MET A 200 -20.38 0.42 -37.40
CA MET A 200 -20.58 1.67 -38.15
C MET A 200 -19.71 1.73 -39.41
N GLY A 201 -18.43 1.32 -39.31
CA GLY A 201 -17.54 1.27 -40.47
C GLY A 201 -18.06 0.34 -41.58
N LEU A 202 -18.53 -0.85 -41.23
CA LEU A 202 -19.15 -1.79 -42.18
C LEU A 202 -20.42 -1.23 -42.82
N ALA A 203 -21.28 -0.57 -42.05
CA ALA A 203 -22.52 0.04 -42.56
C ALA A 203 -22.23 1.20 -43.52
N ILE A 204 -21.23 2.02 -43.22
CA ILE A 204 -20.80 3.11 -44.12
C ILE A 204 -20.21 2.52 -45.40
N GLN A 205 -19.40 1.46 -45.31
CA GLN A 205 -18.83 0.78 -46.47
C GLN A 205 -19.92 0.24 -47.39
N ASP A 206 -20.90 -0.47 -46.85
CA ASP A 206 -22.03 -1.00 -47.63
C ASP A 206 -22.80 0.12 -48.34
N ASN A 207 -23.05 1.24 -47.67
CA ASN A 207 -23.70 2.40 -48.27
C ASN A 207 -22.87 2.99 -49.41
N VAL A 208 -21.55 3.14 -49.24
CA VAL A 208 -20.66 3.68 -50.27
C VAL A 208 -20.58 2.75 -51.48
N ASP A 209 -20.44 1.46 -51.25
CA ASP A 209 -20.36 0.44 -52.30
C ASP A 209 -21.66 0.37 -53.10
N LYS A 210 -22.83 0.59 -52.47
CA LYS A 210 -24.14 0.56 -53.15
C LYS A 210 -24.53 1.88 -53.80
N THR A 211 -24.04 3.01 -53.32
CA THR A 211 -24.53 4.33 -53.77
C THR A 211 -23.49 5.15 -54.54
N ILE A 212 -22.23 5.15 -54.11
CA ILE A 212 -21.18 6.00 -54.68
C ILE A 212 -20.38 5.23 -55.73
N MET A 213 -19.96 3.99 -55.44
CA MET A 213 -19.14 3.20 -56.36
C MET A 213 -19.79 3.00 -57.75
N PRO A 214 -21.10 2.71 -57.87
CA PRO A 214 -21.72 2.57 -59.19
C PRO A 214 -21.66 3.86 -60.01
N ILE A 215 -21.75 5.03 -59.35
CA ILE A 215 -21.65 6.33 -60.01
C ILE A 215 -20.21 6.56 -60.50
N LEU A 216 -19.21 6.24 -59.69
CA LEU A 216 -17.80 6.34 -60.09
C LEU A 216 -17.47 5.44 -61.29
N ASP A 217 -18.01 4.21 -61.31
CA ASP A 217 -17.81 3.26 -62.41
C ASP A 217 -18.47 3.75 -63.72
N ILE A 218 -19.60 4.45 -63.65
CA ILE A 218 -20.24 5.09 -64.81
C ILE A 218 -19.36 6.24 -65.33
N LEU A 219 -18.90 7.10 -64.43
CA LEU A 219 -18.06 8.25 -64.78
C LEU A 219 -16.76 7.79 -65.46
N GLU A 220 -16.13 6.72 -64.95
CA GLU A 220 -14.85 6.22 -65.47
C GLU A 220 -14.86 5.91 -66.97
N LYS A 221 -16.01 5.49 -67.52
CA LYS A 221 -16.16 5.12 -68.94
C LYS A 221 -15.96 6.30 -69.90
N GLY A 222 -16.20 7.54 -69.46
CA GLY A 222 -16.12 8.74 -70.29
C GLY A 222 -14.84 9.58 -70.12
N LEU A 223 -13.89 9.14 -69.29
CA LEU A 223 -12.74 9.96 -68.88
C LEU A 223 -11.48 9.70 -69.71
N SER A 224 -10.67 10.76 -69.87
CA SER A 224 -9.33 10.68 -70.46
C SER A 224 -8.34 9.92 -69.55
N PRO A 225 -7.19 9.45 -70.07
CA PRO A 225 -6.19 8.70 -69.29
C PRO A 225 -5.71 9.43 -68.02
N ASP A 226 -5.53 10.75 -68.10
CA ASP A 226 -5.11 11.57 -66.94
C ASP A 226 -6.23 11.73 -65.91
N GLN A 227 -7.48 11.85 -66.35
CA GLN A 227 -8.64 11.92 -65.47
C GLN A 227 -8.91 10.59 -64.74
N LYS A 228 -8.65 9.45 -65.39
CA LYS A 228 -8.73 8.12 -64.75
C LYS A 228 -7.73 7.97 -63.60
N LYS A 229 -6.52 8.54 -63.72
CA LYS A 229 -5.55 8.58 -62.62
C LYS A 229 -6.04 9.41 -61.43
N VAL A 230 -6.77 10.50 -61.67
CA VAL A 230 -7.37 11.30 -60.58
C VAL A 230 -8.52 10.54 -59.92
N LEU A 231 -9.34 9.85 -60.71
CA LEU A 231 -10.44 9.03 -60.21
C LEU A 231 -9.95 7.85 -59.37
N SER A 232 -8.84 7.19 -59.76
CA SER A 232 -8.26 6.10 -58.96
C SER A 232 -7.72 6.58 -57.61
N ILE A 233 -7.16 7.78 -57.55
CA ILE A 233 -6.77 8.42 -56.29
C ILE A 233 -8.00 8.70 -55.42
N LEU A 234 -9.07 9.22 -56.02
CA LEU A 234 -10.33 9.47 -55.29
C LEU A 234 -10.88 8.16 -54.72
N ARG A 235 -10.99 7.10 -55.52
CA ARG A 235 -11.47 5.77 -55.10
C ARG A 235 -10.68 5.24 -53.90
N LYS A 236 -9.35 5.28 -54.00
CA LYS A 236 -8.45 4.87 -52.92
C LYS A 236 -8.61 5.72 -51.66
N ASN A 237 -8.80 7.03 -51.79
CA ASN A 237 -9.05 7.90 -50.63
C ASN A 237 -10.37 7.55 -49.92
N TRP A 238 -11.41 7.21 -50.69
CA TRP A 238 -12.67 6.76 -50.10
C TRP A 238 -12.49 5.45 -49.34
N GLU A 239 -11.80 4.47 -49.92
CA GLU A 239 -11.46 3.21 -49.25
C GLU A 239 -10.67 3.43 -47.95
N ASP A 240 -9.68 4.33 -47.96
CA ASP A 240 -8.87 4.70 -46.79
C ASP A 240 -9.69 5.39 -45.68
N ILE A 241 -10.69 6.21 -46.04
CA ILE A 241 -11.55 6.94 -45.07
C ILE A 241 -12.54 6.01 -44.39
N ILE A 242 -13.04 5.00 -45.11
CA ILE A 242 -14.11 4.12 -44.64
C ILE A 242 -13.55 2.91 -43.89
N THR A 243 -12.26 2.59 -44.05
CA THR A 243 -11.65 1.45 -43.37
C THR A 243 -11.67 1.64 -41.84
N PRO A 244 -12.28 0.72 -41.06
CA PRO A 244 -12.43 0.86 -39.60
C PRO A 244 -11.11 1.04 -38.82
N ALA A 245 -10.00 0.57 -39.41
CA ALA A 245 -8.65 0.64 -38.85
C ALA A 245 -7.94 1.99 -39.07
N SER A 246 -8.46 2.84 -39.97
CA SER A 246 -7.89 4.13 -40.31
C SER A 246 -8.28 5.16 -39.25
N GLY A 247 -7.68 5.08 -38.08
CA GLY A 247 -7.65 6.17 -37.12
C GLY A 247 -6.87 7.35 -37.69
N ILE A 248 -7.41 8.05 -38.69
CA ILE A 248 -6.78 9.23 -39.28
C ILE A 248 -7.02 10.42 -38.35
N GLU A 249 -6.48 10.34 -37.13
CA GLU A 249 -6.21 11.52 -36.32
C GLU A 249 -4.80 12.02 -36.64
N ASN A 250 -4.57 12.39 -37.90
CA ASN A 250 -3.31 13.01 -38.26
C ASN A 250 -3.38 14.51 -37.93
N LYS A 251 -3.24 14.85 -36.64
CA LYS A 251 -3.24 16.24 -36.10
C LYS A 251 -2.36 17.19 -36.92
N LYS A 252 -1.29 16.68 -37.56
CA LYS A 252 -0.38 17.44 -38.41
C LYS A 252 -0.93 17.77 -39.81
N LEU A 253 -1.87 17.00 -40.36
CA LEU A 253 -2.51 17.34 -41.64
C LEU A 253 -3.55 18.46 -41.49
N LYS A 254 -4.01 18.77 -40.27
CA LYS A 254 -4.94 19.90 -40.00
C LYS A 254 -4.31 21.28 -40.24
N SER A 255 -2.99 21.40 -40.31
CA SER A 255 -2.29 22.67 -40.55
C SER A 255 -2.14 23.04 -42.04
N LEU A 256 -2.46 22.10 -42.93
CA LEU A 256 -2.38 22.29 -44.37
C LEU A 256 -3.64 23.00 -44.89
N THR A 257 -3.45 23.92 -45.82
CA THR A 257 -4.57 24.53 -46.57
C THR A 257 -5.25 23.52 -47.47
N PRO A 258 -6.49 23.76 -47.94
CA PRO A 258 -7.19 22.85 -48.86
C PRO A 258 -6.36 22.51 -50.11
N THR A 259 -5.69 23.49 -50.71
CA THR A 259 -4.83 23.29 -51.89
C THR A 259 -3.59 22.45 -51.56
N GLU A 260 -2.96 22.67 -50.41
CA GLU A 260 -1.82 21.88 -49.94
C GLU A 260 -2.23 20.45 -49.59
N LEU A 261 -3.42 20.23 -49.02
CA LEU A 261 -3.98 18.90 -48.75
C LEU A 261 -4.14 18.09 -50.04
N VAL A 262 -4.71 18.69 -51.09
CA VAL A 262 -4.88 18.01 -52.38
C VAL A 262 -3.53 17.64 -52.98
N ILE A 263 -2.56 18.57 -52.98
CA ILE A 263 -1.22 18.31 -53.51
C ILE A 263 -0.48 17.27 -52.65
N CYS A 264 -0.59 17.36 -51.33
CA CYS A 264 -0.03 16.40 -50.38
C CYS A 264 -0.57 14.99 -50.65
N ASN A 265 -1.87 14.87 -50.93
CA ASN A 265 -2.49 13.58 -51.21
C ASN A 265 -2.08 13.01 -52.59
N MET A 266 -1.96 13.87 -53.60
CA MET A 266 -1.41 13.47 -54.91
C MET A 266 0.04 12.97 -54.79
N ILE A 267 0.86 13.62 -53.96
CA ILE A 267 2.24 13.20 -53.67
C ILE A 267 2.24 11.87 -52.93
N LYS A 268 1.40 11.71 -51.89
CA LYS A 268 1.27 10.45 -51.14
C LYS A 268 0.98 9.26 -52.07
N ASN A 269 0.18 9.50 -53.12
CA ASN A 269 -0.15 8.50 -54.13
C ASN A 269 0.88 8.35 -55.26
N GLY A 270 2.08 8.92 -55.12
CA GLY A 270 3.23 8.67 -56.01
C GLY A 270 3.35 9.61 -57.20
N LEU A 271 2.50 10.63 -57.34
CA LEU A 271 2.58 11.57 -58.46
C LEU A 271 3.78 12.53 -58.32
N ASN A 272 4.45 12.79 -59.44
CA ASN A 272 5.54 13.75 -59.52
C ASN A 272 5.04 15.19 -59.79
N SER A 273 5.90 16.20 -59.59
CA SER A 273 5.51 17.61 -59.73
C SER A 273 4.99 17.97 -61.13
N LYS A 274 5.48 17.31 -62.20
CA LYS A 274 5.01 17.57 -63.58
C LYS A 274 3.62 16.98 -63.81
N GLU A 275 3.38 15.76 -63.32
CA GLU A 275 2.07 15.10 -63.40
C GLU A 275 1.00 15.87 -62.60
N ILE A 276 1.33 16.31 -61.39
CA ILE A 276 0.43 17.14 -60.56
C ILE A 276 0.11 18.46 -61.27
N ALA A 277 1.11 19.09 -61.89
CA ALA A 277 0.95 20.35 -62.60
C ALA A 277 0.03 20.22 -63.82
N GLN A 278 0.23 19.16 -64.62
CA GLN A 278 -0.62 18.80 -65.75
C GLN A 278 -2.06 18.53 -65.30
N MET A 279 -2.26 17.73 -64.25
CA MET A 279 -3.60 17.41 -63.72
C MET A 279 -4.33 18.64 -63.16
N ARG A 280 -3.60 19.61 -62.61
CA ARG A 280 -4.17 20.81 -61.96
C ARG A 280 -4.24 22.02 -62.88
N GLY A 281 -3.71 21.94 -64.11
CA GLY A 281 -3.65 23.07 -65.04
C GLY A 281 -2.80 24.24 -64.54
N ILE A 282 -1.74 23.96 -63.78
CA ILE A 282 -0.84 24.97 -63.20
C ILE A 282 0.62 24.71 -63.61
N CYS A 283 1.48 25.71 -63.43
CA CYS A 283 2.91 25.56 -63.74
C CYS A 283 3.61 24.58 -62.77
N PRO A 284 4.51 23.68 -63.23
CA PRO A 284 5.29 22.79 -62.38
C PRO A 284 5.99 23.46 -61.19
N ASP A 285 6.48 24.69 -61.36
CA ASP A 285 7.13 25.46 -60.30
C ASP A 285 6.17 25.83 -59.16
N THR A 286 4.88 25.99 -59.47
CA THR A 286 3.83 26.25 -58.48
C THR A 286 3.63 25.03 -57.58
N VAL A 287 3.64 23.82 -58.16
CA VAL A 287 3.58 22.56 -57.39
C VAL A 287 4.81 22.39 -56.51
N SER A 288 6.00 22.74 -57.02
CA SER A 288 7.24 22.71 -56.24
C SER A 288 7.21 23.67 -55.04
N ARG A 289 6.64 24.87 -55.19
CA ARG A 289 6.40 25.79 -54.06
C ARG A 289 5.43 25.21 -53.04
N HIS A 290 4.31 24.63 -53.48
CA HIS A 290 3.38 23.95 -52.57
C HIS A 290 4.04 22.78 -51.83
N ARG A 291 4.88 21.98 -52.48
CA ARG A 291 5.68 20.92 -51.85
C ARG A 291 6.58 21.44 -50.74
N GLU A 292 7.23 22.59 -50.96
CA GLU A 292 8.08 23.22 -49.96
C GLU A 292 7.28 23.74 -48.76
N HIS A 293 6.10 24.33 -49.01
CA HIS A 293 5.20 24.76 -47.93
C HIS A 293 4.67 23.58 -47.12
N ILE A 294 4.28 22.49 -47.77
CA ILE A 294 3.88 21.24 -47.11
C ILE A 294 5.03 20.72 -46.24
N ARG A 295 6.26 20.66 -46.77
CA ARG A 295 7.45 20.24 -45.99
C ARG A 295 7.66 21.14 -44.77
N LYS A 296 7.57 22.46 -44.91
CA LYS A 296 7.69 23.40 -43.78
C LYS A 296 6.61 23.17 -42.72
N LYS A 297 5.35 23.07 -43.12
CA LYS A 297 4.21 22.86 -42.22
C LYS A 297 4.22 21.48 -41.54
N LEU A 298 4.86 20.49 -42.14
CA LEU A 298 5.10 19.16 -41.55
C LEU A 298 6.40 19.06 -40.75
N GLY A 299 7.19 20.15 -40.64
CA GLY A 299 8.45 20.17 -39.88
C GLY A 299 9.64 19.49 -40.57
N LEU A 300 9.58 19.33 -41.90
CA LEU A 300 10.59 18.64 -42.72
C LEU A 300 11.55 19.58 -43.43
N ALA A 301 11.44 20.90 -43.24
CA ALA A 301 12.22 21.91 -43.97
C ALA A 301 13.74 21.63 -43.94
N ASN A 302 14.26 21.23 -42.78
CA ASN A 302 15.70 21.00 -42.57
C ASN A 302 16.10 19.52 -42.59
N ASN A 303 15.19 18.63 -42.99
CA ASN A 303 15.37 17.19 -42.91
C ASN A 303 15.55 16.57 -44.30
N LYS A 304 16.55 15.69 -44.47
CA LYS A 304 16.84 15.02 -45.77
C LYS A 304 15.78 13.98 -46.17
N ILE A 305 14.79 13.73 -45.32
CA ILE A 305 13.72 12.76 -45.55
C ILE A 305 12.85 13.21 -46.74
N ASN A 306 12.63 12.31 -47.68
CA ASN A 306 11.77 12.55 -48.83
C ASN A 306 10.30 12.66 -48.38
N LEU A 307 9.57 13.67 -48.89
CA LEU A 307 8.19 13.94 -48.51
C LEU A 307 7.26 12.74 -48.77
N THR A 308 7.45 12.05 -49.89
CA THR A 308 6.69 10.84 -50.26
C THR A 308 6.90 9.70 -49.26
N THR A 309 8.17 9.47 -48.87
CA THR A 309 8.53 8.44 -47.87
C THR A 309 7.96 8.79 -46.50
N TYR A 310 8.04 10.05 -46.09
CA TYR A 310 7.48 10.53 -44.82
C TYR A 310 5.96 10.33 -44.75
N LEU A 311 5.23 10.70 -45.81
CA LEU A 311 3.77 10.60 -45.86
C LEU A 311 3.26 9.15 -45.85
N ASN A 312 4.11 8.19 -46.28
CA ASN A 312 3.79 6.77 -46.26
C ASN A 312 4.24 6.07 -44.95
N SER A 313 5.17 6.65 -44.19
CA SER A 313 5.68 6.04 -42.94
C SER A 313 4.91 6.46 -41.68
N THR A 314 4.08 7.51 -41.74
CA THR A 314 3.22 7.97 -40.62
C THR A 314 1.86 7.26 -40.58
N GLN A 315 1.84 5.93 -40.66
CA GLN A 315 0.63 5.11 -40.40
C GLN A 315 0.17 5.25 -38.95
#